data_AF-A0A7C2FEX5-F1
#
_entry.id   AF-A0A7C2FEX5-F1
#
_cell.length_a   1.000
_cell.length_b   1.000
_cell.length_c   1.000
_cell.angle_alpha   90.00
_cell.angle_beta   90.00
_cell.angle_gamma   90.00
#
_symmetry.space_group_name_H-M   'P 1'
#
loop_
_entity.id
_entity.type
_entity.pdbx_description
1 polymer ?
#
loop_
_entity_poly.entity_id
_entity_poly.type
_entity_poly.pdbx_seq_one_letter_code
_entity_poly.pdbx_strand_id
1 'polypeptide(L)' 'MAKTLLELDERLLEEARVLAKARTKREAVETALREFVRRRRLEGLAAAAGTSSMRWTATDVRSMREGR' A
#
# COMPACT_ATOMS: atom_id res chain seq x y z
N MET A 1 -10.15 3.74 -16.47
CA MET A 1 -9.59 4.81 -15.61
C MET A 1 -10.55 5.99 -15.59
N ALA A 2 -10.76 6.61 -14.44
CA ALA A 2 -11.50 7.87 -14.34
C ALA A 2 -10.50 9.04 -14.43
N LYS A 3 -10.91 10.15 -15.06
CA LYS A 3 -10.17 11.41 -15.02
C LYS A 3 -10.81 12.29 -13.95
N THR A 4 -9.97 12.95 -13.16
CA THR A 4 -10.39 13.84 -12.08
C THR A 4 -9.56 15.10 -12.16
N LEU A 5 -10.22 16.26 -12.05
CA LEU A 5 -9.55 17.54 -11.91
C LEU A 5 -9.27 17.78 -10.42
N LEU A 6 -8.01 18.03 -10.07
CA LEU A 6 -7.57 18.28 -8.70
C LEU A 6 -6.63 19.47 -8.71
N GLU A 7 -6.76 20.34 -7.72
CA GLU A 7 -5.76 21.36 -7.42
C GLU A 7 -4.68 20.75 -6.53
N LEU A 8 -3.42 20.84 -6.95
CA LEU A 8 -2.26 20.26 -6.26
C LEU A 8 -1.17 21.33 -6.20
N ASP A 9 -0.38 21.30 -5.12
CA ASP A 9 0.85 22.09 -5.06
C ASP A 9 1.84 21.58 -6.13
N GLU A 10 2.18 22.46 -7.06
CA GLU A 10 3.05 22.16 -8.19
C GLU A 10 4.48 21.79 -7.76
N ARG A 11 4.99 22.40 -6.69
CA ARG A 11 6.34 22.10 -6.18
C ARG A 11 6.37 20.72 -5.56
N LEU A 12 5.35 20.37 -4.77
CA LEU A 12 5.22 19.04 -4.19
C LEU A 12 5.06 17.97 -5.27
N LEU A 13 4.29 18.25 -6.33
CA LEU A 13 4.08 17.32 -7.43
C LEU A 13 5.37 17.05 -8.21
N GLU A 14 6.18 18.07 -8.46
CA GLU A 14 7.49 17.89 -9.11
C GLU A 14 8.49 17.17 -8.19
N GLU A 15 8.52 17.49 -6.89
CA GLU A 15 9.34 16.75 -5.92
C GLU A 15 8.97 15.26 -5.91
N ALA A 16 7.67 14.95 -5.82
CA ALA A 16 7.18 13.58 -5.88
C ALA A 16 7.56 12.89 -7.20
N ARG A 17 7.51 13.61 -8.32
CA ARG A 17 7.91 13.05 -9.63
C ARG A 17 9.40 12.71 -9.69
N VAL A 18 10.26 13.58 -9.16
CA VAL A 18 11.71 13.34 -9.08
C VAL A 18 12.01 12.16 -8.16
N LEU A 19 11.45 12.14 -6.95
CA LEU A 19 11.65 11.06 -5.98
C LEU A 19 11.16 9.71 -6.51
N ALA A 20 10.00 9.70 -7.18
CA ALA A 20 9.44 8.50 -7.80
C ALA A 20 10.13 8.11 -9.12
N LYS A 21 11.06 8.94 -9.64
CA LYS A 21 11.66 8.80 -10.98
C LYS A 21 10.60 8.64 -12.08
N ALA A 22 9.46 9.31 -11.91
CA ALA A 22 8.31 9.20 -12.80
C ALA A 22 8.50 10.07 -14.05
N ARG A 23 8.04 9.57 -15.21
CA ARG A 23 8.13 10.30 -16.47
C ARG A 23 7.06 11.37 -16.56
N THR A 24 5.93 11.16 -15.90
CA THR A 24 4.78 12.08 -15.94
C THR A 24 4.25 12.39 -14.54
N LYS A 25 3.59 13.54 -14.40
CA LYS A 25 2.85 13.91 -13.18
C LYS A 25 1.81 12.85 -12.79
N ARG A 26 1.12 12.27 -13.78
CA ARG A 26 0.16 11.17 -13.57
C ARG A 26 0.81 9.96 -12.91
N GLU A 27 1.97 9.53 -13.39
CA GLU A 27 2.72 8.41 -12.81
C GLU A 27 3.21 8.72 -11.39
N ALA A 28 3.61 9.97 -11.13
CA ALA A 28 4.00 10.40 -9.79
C ALA A 28 2.83 10.28 -8.81
N VAL A 29 1.65 10.80 -9.19
CA VAL A 29 0.42 10.68 -8.38
C VAL A 29 0.03 9.23 -8.17
N GLU A 30 0.06 8.41 -9.22
CA GLU A 30 -0.32 7.00 -9.11
C GLU A 30 0.64 6.22 -8.19
N THR A 31 1.95 6.48 -8.28
CA THR A 31 2.95 5.91 -7.38
C THR A 31 2.73 6.34 -5.94
N ALA A 32 2.54 7.65 -5.71
CA ALA A 32 2.30 8.21 -4.38
C ALA A 32 1.05 7.59 -3.72
N LEU A 33 -0.05 7.46 -4.47
CA LEU A 33 -1.28 6.83 -3.97
C LEU A 33 -1.08 5.35 -3.63
N ARG A 34 -0.37 4.59 -4.47
CA ARG A 34 -0.06 3.18 -4.21
C ARG A 34 0.76 3.03 -2.94
N GLU A 35 1.78 3.87 -2.76
CA GLU A 35 2.59 3.85 -1.54
C GLU A 35 1.80 4.24 -0.30
N PHE A 36 0.96 5.27 -0.38
CA PHE A 36 0.10 5.69 0.72
C PHE A 36 -0.82 4.56 1.17
N VAL A 37 -1.53 3.94 0.23
CA VAL A 37 -2.42 2.80 0.53
C VAL A 37 -1.64 1.63 1.13
N ARG A 38 -0.45 1.33 0.59
CA ARG A 38 0.41 0.27 1.13
C ARG A 38 0.82 0.55 2.58
N ARG A 39 1.25 1.77 2.89
CA ARG A 39 1.64 2.19 4.25
C ARG A 39 0.47 2.07 5.22
N ARG A 40 -0.73 2.57 4.85
CA ARG A 40 -1.94 2.43 5.68
C ARG A 40 -2.34 0.98 5.94
N ARG A 41 -2.21 0.09 4.95
CA ARG A 41 -2.46 -1.34 5.14
C ARG A 41 -1.46 -1.96 6.11
N LEU A 42 -0.18 -1.61 6.02
CA LEU A 42 0.85 -2.09 6.93
C LEU A 42 0.65 -1.58 8.36
N GLU A 43 0.27 -0.32 8.53
CA GLU A 43 -0.12 0.25 9.83
C GLU A 43 -1.30 -0.52 10.44
N GLY A 44 -2.33 -0.82 9.63
CA GLY A 44 -3.47 -1.64 10.07
C GLY A 44 -3.08 -3.06 10.47
N LEU A 45 -2.17 -3.70 9.74
CA LEU A 45 -1.65 -5.02 10.09
C LEU A 45 -0.82 -4.98 11.39
N ALA A 46 0.01 -3.96 11.57
CA ALA A 46 0.78 -3.78 12.78
C ALA A 46 -0.13 -3.55 13.99
N ALA A 47 -1.20 -2.76 13.85
CA ALA A 47 -2.19 -2.55 14.89
C ALA A 47 -3.00 -3.82 15.20
N ALA A 48 -3.22 -4.69 14.20
CA ALA A 48 -3.91 -5.96 14.38
C ALA A 48 -3.02 -7.08 14.97
N ALA A 49 -1.71 -6.83 15.12
CA ALA A 49 -0.79 -7.81 15.69
C ALA A 49 -1.18 -8.09 17.15
N GLY A 50 -1.43 -9.37 17.46
CA GLY A 50 -1.87 -9.79 18.80
C GLY A 50 -3.36 -9.57 19.10
N THR A 51 -4.12 -8.89 18.24
CA THR A 51 -5.57 -8.71 18.40
C THR A 51 -6.38 -9.69 17.55
N SER A 52 -5.72 -10.52 16.74
CA SER A 52 -6.40 -11.52 15.92
C SER A 52 -7.07 -12.56 16.79
N SER A 53 -8.37 -12.80 16.55
CA SER A 53 -9.14 -13.88 17.17
C SER A 53 -8.74 -15.28 16.67
N MET A 54 -7.87 -15.32 15.65
CA MET A 54 -7.47 -16.55 14.97
C MET A 54 -6.43 -17.31 15.81
N ARG A 55 -6.89 -18.36 16.50
CA ARG A 55 -6.02 -19.29 17.24
C ARG A 55 -5.63 -20.45 16.34
N TRP A 56 -4.54 -20.30 15.59
CA TRP A 56 -3.97 -21.41 14.84
C TRP A 56 -2.95 -22.17 15.68
N THR A 57 -3.03 -23.50 15.63
CA THR A 57 -2.01 -24.40 16.16
C THR A 57 -0.96 -24.71 15.11
N ALA A 58 0.19 -25.26 15.53
CA ALA A 58 1.22 -25.71 14.60
C ALA A 58 0.72 -26.81 13.65
N THR A 59 -0.27 -27.60 14.06
CA THR A 59 -0.90 -28.63 13.22
C THR A 59 -1.74 -28.00 12.11
N ASP A 60 -2.57 -27.01 12.46
CA ASP A 60 -3.44 -26.31 11.48
C ASP A 60 -2.61 -25.68 10.36
N VAL A 61 -1.51 -25.00 10.73
CA VAL A 61 -0.61 -24.35 9.76
C VAL A 61 0.09 -25.38 8.87
N ARG A 62 0.39 -26.57 9.40
CA ARG A 62 1.08 -27.64 8.64
C ARG A 62 0.16 -28.24 7.59
N SER A 63 -1.08 -28.57 7.95
CA SER A 63 -2.08 -29.10 7.02
C SER A 63 -2.40 -28.14 5.86
N MET A 64 -2.39 -26.83 6.10
CA MET A 64 -2.58 -25.82 5.04
C MET A 64 -1.43 -25.73 4.04
N ARG A 65 -0.21 -26.17 4.41
CA ARG A 65 0.97 -26.15 3.53
C ARG A 65 1.10 -27.42 2.71
N GLU A 66 0.67 -28.55 3.26
CA GLU A 66 0.73 -29.86 2.63
C GLU A 66 -0.38 -30.06 1.59
N GLY A 67 -1.51 -29.33 1.69
CA GLY A 67 -2.60 -29.36 0.71
C GLY A 67 -2.39 -28.45 -0.52
N ARG A 68 -1.16 -28.08 -0.86
CA ARG A 68 -0.84 -27.16 -1.96
C ARG A 68 -0.13 -27.88 -3.11
#